data_AF-A0A2I9E0L2-F1
#
_entry.id   AF-A0A2I9E0L2-F1
#
_cell.length_a   1.000
_cell.length_b   1.000
_cell.length_c   1.000
_cell.angle_alpha   90.00
_cell.angle_beta   90.00
_cell.angle_gamma   90.00
#
_symmetry.space_group_name_H-M   'P 1'
#
loop_
_entity.id
_entity.type
_entity.pdbx_description
1 polymer ?
#
loop_
_entity_poly.entity_id
_entity_poly.type
_entity_poly.pdbx_seq_one_letter_code
_entity_poly.pdbx_strand_id
1 'polypeptide(L)'
;MSRASRLPYVLLLLTVGVTSTPLIPISSSARPLTLLLALPVLLLHILNRRGFGRGALNVFVGLLAFYLVFLQLFVLVNPNPQINFIFKGQSYFQDIFSALLTVVVFLLHYFAFRAAFVYLGAARATAWVIYGVAVSALVGVLQWILNQAGLAELSHRVTSVFSVSAIVWRDRVRGLAFEPSWLASQITVFLIPLLAYRYLVVMKPVTVFALGGRRVGVGAVLAGIGVLALAMTFSRGGLAALLGTAMMVLLYLTKNVNRVRNIVRATLIAMAVVVTAYGVSNNAYVASALGGLQQAGDVQTAFATANAGPRFAAWEAAADTFSQHPYFGVGLGLQHRYFAASPPRWAVSLPEVQAWLNPAVPDRGNPKNLLLKLLSESGLVGAILFAATFMVALIQGRNWTLALFMLPGLLVDFFSLDSLALITCPLALVLFSEVSYARKRRYNQL
;
A
#
# COMPACT_ATOMS: atom_id res chain seq x y z
N MET A 1 -18.30 20.52 -20.55
CA MET A 1 -18.79 19.68 -19.42
C MET A 1 -18.75 20.47 -18.12
N SER A 2 -19.83 20.41 -17.35
CA SER A 2 -20.01 21.16 -16.09
C SER A 2 -19.04 20.68 -15.00
N ARG A 3 -18.76 21.56 -14.02
CA ARG A 3 -17.94 21.21 -12.85
C ARG A 3 -18.50 20.01 -12.06
N ALA A 4 -19.83 19.86 -12.03
CA ALA A 4 -20.52 18.76 -11.35
C ALA A 4 -20.10 17.37 -11.86
N SER A 5 -19.87 17.21 -13.16
CA SER A 5 -19.45 15.93 -13.76
C SER A 5 -18.06 15.43 -13.31
N ARG A 6 -17.23 16.29 -12.68
CA ARG A 6 -15.90 15.93 -12.16
C ARG A 6 -15.93 15.42 -10.73
N LEU A 7 -16.98 15.75 -9.98
CA LEU A 7 -17.02 15.54 -8.54
C LEU A 7 -16.80 14.07 -8.14
N PRO A 8 -17.43 13.06 -8.76
CA PRO A 8 -17.24 11.66 -8.36
C PRO A 8 -15.78 11.19 -8.49
N TYR A 9 -15.10 11.59 -9.56
CA TYR A 9 -13.68 11.27 -9.78
C TYR A 9 -12.76 11.95 -8.76
N VAL A 10 -13.09 13.18 -8.35
CA VAL A 10 -12.34 13.90 -7.33
C VAL A 10 -12.54 13.26 -5.96
N LEU A 11 -13.78 12.93 -5.59
CA LEU A 11 -14.10 12.25 -4.34
C LEU A 11 -13.42 10.89 -4.24
N LEU A 12 -13.38 10.11 -5.33
CA LEU A 12 -12.65 8.84 -5.37
C LEU A 12 -11.16 9.02 -5.00
N LEU A 13 -10.50 10.04 -5.55
CA LEU A 13 -9.07 10.25 -5.30
C LEU A 13 -8.80 10.90 -3.94
N LEU A 14 -9.70 11.75 -3.45
CA LEU A 14 -9.62 12.34 -2.11
C LEU A 14 -9.80 11.31 -0.99
N THR A 15 -10.53 10.22 -1.24
CA THR A 15 -10.80 9.17 -0.26
C THR A 15 -9.73 8.07 -0.23
N VAL A 16 -8.68 8.16 -1.06
CA VAL A 16 -7.52 7.25 -1.04
C VAL A 16 -6.94 7.12 0.37
N GLY A 17 -6.89 8.19 1.16
CA GLY A 17 -6.38 8.16 2.53
C GLY A 17 -7.23 7.37 3.55
N VAL A 18 -8.43 6.92 3.18
CA VAL A 18 -9.38 6.22 4.06
C VAL A 18 -9.38 4.72 3.72
N THR A 19 -8.59 3.92 4.44
CA THR A 19 -8.39 2.50 4.09
C THR A 19 -9.39 1.54 4.71
N SER A 20 -10.14 1.98 5.72
CA SER A 20 -11.17 1.18 6.36
C SER A 20 -12.30 2.08 6.80
N THR A 21 -13.49 1.95 6.21
CA THR A 21 -14.68 2.76 6.54
C THR A 21 -15.76 1.93 7.24
N PRO A 22 -16.51 2.47 8.23
CA PRO A 22 -17.62 1.76 8.85
C PRO A 22 -18.79 1.51 7.88
N LEU A 23 -18.85 2.26 6.78
CA LEU A 23 -19.94 2.19 5.79
C LEU A 23 -19.98 0.89 4.98
N ILE A 24 -18.93 0.07 5.05
CA ILE A 24 -18.86 -1.23 4.41
C ILE A 24 -18.94 -2.30 5.52
N PRO A 25 -20.10 -2.97 5.69
CA PRO A 25 -20.33 -3.92 6.79
C PRO A 25 -19.78 -5.31 6.45
N ILE A 26 -18.49 -5.39 6.13
CA ILE A 26 -17.79 -6.65 5.83
C ILE A 26 -16.82 -6.92 6.97
N SER A 27 -16.67 -8.19 7.35
CA SER A 27 -15.74 -8.68 8.40
C SER A 27 -14.25 -8.56 8.02
N SER A 28 -13.91 -7.79 6.99
CA SER A 28 -12.54 -7.57 6.53
C SER A 28 -11.99 -6.25 7.06
N SER A 29 -10.74 -6.28 7.51
CA SER A 29 -9.99 -5.08 7.91
C SER A 29 -9.79 -4.10 6.74
N ALA A 30 -9.62 -4.63 5.52
CA ALA A 30 -9.42 -3.86 4.30
C ALA A 30 -10.76 -3.53 3.64
N ARG A 31 -11.30 -2.36 3.98
CA ARG A 31 -12.57 -1.85 3.43
C ARG A 31 -12.43 -0.37 3.06
N PRO A 32 -11.66 -0.06 2.02
CA PRO A 32 -11.32 1.32 1.68
C PRO A 32 -12.58 2.09 1.22
N LEU A 33 -12.70 3.35 1.63
CA LEU A 33 -13.86 4.18 1.26
C LEU A 33 -13.95 4.39 -0.26
N THR A 34 -12.81 4.30 -0.95
CA THR A 34 -12.74 4.33 -2.41
C THR A 34 -13.58 3.24 -3.07
N LEU A 35 -13.86 2.11 -2.40
CA LEU A 35 -14.67 1.03 -2.95
C LEU A 35 -16.13 1.48 -3.18
N LEU A 36 -16.70 2.28 -2.27
CA LEU A 36 -18.06 2.83 -2.44
C LEU A 36 -18.15 3.79 -3.64
N LEU A 37 -17.05 4.46 -3.97
CA LEU A 37 -16.99 5.43 -5.07
C LEU A 37 -16.52 4.80 -6.39
N ALA A 38 -15.84 3.65 -6.34
CA ALA A 38 -15.30 2.98 -7.51
C ALA A 38 -16.42 2.57 -8.49
N LEU A 39 -17.48 1.93 -7.98
CA LEU A 39 -18.59 1.47 -8.83
C LEU A 39 -19.35 2.64 -9.49
N PRO A 40 -19.80 3.69 -8.76
CA PRO A 40 -20.41 4.87 -9.40
C PRO A 40 -19.50 5.54 -10.42
N VAL A 41 -18.20 5.67 -10.15
CA VAL A 41 -17.25 6.27 -11.09
C VAL A 41 -17.14 5.44 -12.36
N LEU A 42 -17.10 4.11 -12.25
CA LEU A 42 -17.07 3.21 -13.39
C LEU A 42 -18.35 3.27 -14.21
N LEU A 43 -19.51 3.23 -13.56
CA LEU A 43 -20.80 3.36 -14.23
C LEU A 43 -20.87 4.68 -15.00
N LEU A 44 -20.50 5.79 -14.37
CA LEU A 44 -20.45 7.09 -15.04
C LEU A 44 -19.46 7.10 -16.21
N HIS A 45 -18.31 6.44 -16.10
CA HIS A 45 -17.34 6.35 -17.19
C HIS A 45 -17.92 5.60 -18.40
N ILE A 46 -18.57 4.45 -18.14
CA ILE A 46 -19.21 3.61 -19.16
C ILE A 46 -20.39 4.35 -19.81
N LEU A 47 -21.27 4.97 -19.00
CA LEU A 47 -22.43 5.73 -19.49
C LEU A 47 -22.02 6.91 -20.37
N ASN A 48 -20.88 7.54 -20.07
CA ASN A 48 -20.30 8.60 -20.91
C ASN A 48 -19.61 8.06 -22.18
N ARG A 49 -19.74 6.75 -22.48
CA ARG A 49 -19.15 6.03 -23.62
C ARG A 49 -17.67 6.31 -23.81
N ARG A 50 -16.95 6.52 -22.72
CA ARG A 50 -15.50 6.72 -22.76
C ARG A 50 -14.82 5.37 -22.73
N GLY A 51 -13.96 5.15 -23.72
CA GLY A 51 -13.07 4.00 -23.69
C GLY A 51 -11.95 4.23 -22.68
N PHE A 52 -11.53 3.15 -22.00
CA PHE A 52 -10.30 3.13 -21.21
C PHE A 52 -9.02 3.19 -22.07
N GLY A 53 -9.17 3.28 -23.39
CA GLY A 53 -8.10 3.14 -24.38
C GLY A 53 -7.66 1.68 -24.53
N ARG A 54 -7.21 1.32 -25.74
CA ARG A 54 -6.48 0.05 -25.95
C ARG A 54 -5.03 0.28 -25.51
N GLY A 55 -4.62 -0.36 -24.43
CA GLY A 55 -3.24 -0.28 -23.93
C GLY A 55 -2.82 -1.64 -23.39
N ALA A 56 -1.56 -2.01 -23.62
CA ALA A 56 -1.01 -3.29 -23.18
C ALA A 56 -1.25 -3.56 -21.69
N LEU A 57 -1.24 -2.52 -20.84
CA LEU A 57 -1.54 -2.68 -19.42
C LEU A 57 -2.96 -3.23 -19.15
N ASN A 58 -3.98 -2.81 -19.90
CA ASN A 58 -5.34 -3.36 -19.73
C ASN A 58 -5.36 -4.85 -20.06
N VAL A 59 -4.59 -5.27 -21.08
CA VAL A 59 -4.47 -6.67 -21.47
C VAL A 59 -3.81 -7.46 -20.36
N PHE A 60 -2.69 -6.98 -19.80
CA PHE A 60 -1.99 -7.68 -18.72
C PHE A 60 -2.78 -7.73 -17.42
N VAL A 61 -3.47 -6.65 -17.04
CA VAL A 61 -4.40 -6.67 -15.90
C VAL A 61 -5.53 -7.68 -16.13
N GLY A 62 -6.07 -7.73 -17.35
CA GLY A 62 -7.07 -8.72 -17.74
C GLY A 62 -6.54 -10.16 -17.69
N LEU A 63 -5.33 -10.40 -18.18
CA LEU A 63 -4.67 -11.72 -18.17
C LEU A 63 -4.36 -12.17 -16.74
N LEU A 64 -3.85 -11.28 -15.89
CA LEU A 64 -3.62 -11.59 -14.48
C LEU A 64 -4.94 -11.96 -13.81
N ALA A 65 -5.99 -11.16 -13.96
CA ALA A 65 -7.27 -11.47 -13.36
C ALA A 65 -7.89 -12.75 -13.90
N PHE A 66 -7.80 -12.98 -15.21
CA PHE A 66 -8.26 -14.21 -15.84
C PHE A 66 -7.53 -15.44 -15.25
N TYR A 67 -6.20 -15.39 -15.17
CA TYR A 67 -5.40 -16.46 -14.57
C TYR A 67 -5.81 -16.73 -13.11
N LEU A 68 -5.97 -15.69 -12.30
CA LEU A 68 -6.34 -15.84 -10.89
C LEU A 68 -7.76 -16.42 -10.74
N VAL A 69 -8.72 -16.00 -11.56
CA VAL A 69 -10.07 -16.59 -11.57
C VAL A 69 -10.03 -18.04 -12.03
N PHE A 70 -9.30 -18.33 -13.11
CA PHE A 70 -9.14 -19.68 -13.62
C PHE A 70 -8.52 -20.62 -12.58
N LEU A 71 -7.47 -20.18 -11.90
CA LEU A 71 -6.83 -20.92 -10.82
C LEU A 71 -7.83 -21.24 -9.70
N GLN A 72 -8.63 -20.26 -9.29
CA GLN A 72 -9.65 -20.49 -8.26
C GLN A 72 -10.75 -21.45 -8.72
N LEU A 73 -11.18 -21.38 -9.98
CA LEU A 73 -12.13 -22.35 -10.54
C LEU A 73 -11.53 -23.76 -10.57
N PHE A 74 -10.26 -23.90 -10.94
CA PHE A 74 -9.57 -25.19 -10.94
C PHE A 74 -9.51 -25.80 -9.53
N VAL A 75 -9.16 -24.98 -8.54
CA VAL A 75 -9.07 -25.38 -7.13
C VAL A 75 -10.45 -25.70 -6.53
N LEU A 76 -11.52 -25.02 -6.96
CA LEU A 76 -12.90 -25.35 -6.59
C LEU A 76 -13.32 -26.73 -7.10
N VAL A 77 -12.93 -27.08 -8.33
CA VAL A 77 -13.25 -28.36 -8.96
C VAL A 77 -12.38 -29.50 -8.39
N ASN A 78 -11.15 -29.19 -7.96
CA ASN A 78 -10.17 -30.16 -7.47
C ASN A 78 -9.68 -29.80 -6.05
N PRO A 79 -10.55 -29.85 -5.02
CA PRO A 79 -10.18 -29.46 -3.67
C PRO A 79 -9.13 -30.42 -3.09
N ASN A 80 -8.05 -29.89 -2.52
CA ASN A 80 -7.05 -30.70 -1.84
C ASN A 80 -7.66 -31.28 -0.53
N PRO A 81 -7.77 -32.61 -0.38
CA PRO A 81 -8.40 -33.23 0.79
C PRO A 81 -7.66 -32.92 2.10
N GLN A 82 -6.35 -32.67 2.07
CA GLN A 82 -5.56 -32.37 3.27
C GLN A 82 -5.94 -31.04 3.93
N ILE A 83 -6.49 -30.10 3.16
CA ILE A 83 -6.83 -28.76 3.65
C ILE A 83 -8.33 -28.42 3.53
N ASN A 84 -9.13 -29.36 3.03
CA ASN A 84 -10.58 -29.25 2.91
C ASN A 84 -11.28 -29.62 4.22
N PHE A 85 -11.06 -28.81 5.25
CA PHE A 85 -11.73 -28.92 6.56
C PHE A 85 -12.41 -27.60 6.95
N ILE A 86 -13.27 -27.60 7.97
CA ILE A 86 -13.78 -26.34 8.52
C ILE A 86 -12.69 -25.74 9.41
N PHE A 87 -12.22 -24.55 9.08
CA PHE A 87 -11.17 -23.87 9.84
C PHE A 87 -11.71 -22.55 10.38
N LYS A 88 -11.77 -22.42 11.71
CA LYS A 88 -12.22 -21.21 12.42
C LYS A 88 -13.60 -20.73 11.92
N GLY A 89 -14.54 -21.68 11.82
CA GLY A 89 -15.91 -21.43 11.36
C GLY A 89 -16.06 -21.14 9.87
N GLN A 90 -14.97 -21.16 9.08
CA GLN A 90 -15.02 -20.97 7.63
C GLN A 90 -14.75 -22.24 6.85
N SER A 91 -15.59 -22.49 5.86
CA SER A 91 -15.40 -23.59 4.92
C SER A 91 -14.32 -23.25 3.89
N TYR A 92 -13.76 -24.30 3.30
CA TYR A 92 -12.81 -24.18 2.19
C TYR A 92 -13.36 -23.29 1.05
N PHE A 93 -14.63 -23.45 0.71
CA PHE A 93 -15.31 -22.67 -0.32
C PHE A 93 -15.47 -21.19 0.04
N GLN A 94 -15.69 -20.86 1.31
CA GLN A 94 -15.80 -19.47 1.75
C GLN A 94 -14.46 -18.73 1.63
N ASP A 95 -13.33 -19.40 1.90
CA ASP A 95 -12.00 -18.82 1.69
C ASP A 95 -11.74 -18.53 0.22
N ILE A 96 -12.06 -19.48 -0.68
CA ILE A 96 -11.91 -19.29 -2.14
C ILE A 96 -12.78 -18.13 -2.64
N PHE A 97 -14.04 -18.08 -2.23
CA PHE A 97 -14.95 -16.99 -2.61
C PHE A 97 -14.45 -15.64 -2.11
N SER A 98 -13.98 -15.57 -0.86
CA SER A 98 -13.41 -14.35 -0.28
C SER A 98 -12.19 -13.89 -1.07
N ALA A 99 -11.33 -14.82 -1.51
CA ALA A 99 -10.19 -14.52 -2.34
C ALA A 99 -10.57 -14.05 -3.76
N LEU A 100 -11.57 -14.66 -4.40
CA LEU A 100 -12.13 -14.16 -5.67
C LEU A 100 -12.66 -12.73 -5.54
N LEU A 101 -13.32 -12.41 -4.43
CA LEU A 101 -13.79 -11.05 -4.16
C LEU A 101 -12.62 -10.06 -4.08
N THR A 102 -11.45 -10.45 -3.56
CA THR A 102 -10.26 -9.56 -3.57
C THR A 102 -9.78 -9.21 -4.97
N VAL A 103 -9.86 -10.15 -5.92
CA VAL A 103 -9.52 -9.91 -7.34
C VAL A 103 -10.52 -8.94 -7.97
N VAL A 104 -11.81 -9.11 -7.68
CA VAL A 104 -12.87 -8.19 -8.14
C VAL A 104 -12.63 -6.78 -7.58
N VAL A 105 -12.32 -6.66 -6.30
CA VAL A 105 -12.00 -5.37 -5.65
C VAL A 105 -10.77 -4.72 -6.27
N PHE A 106 -9.73 -5.50 -6.59
CA PHE A 106 -8.54 -5.02 -7.30
C PHE A 106 -8.90 -4.43 -8.67
N LEU A 107 -9.68 -5.16 -9.47
CA LEU A 107 -10.11 -4.71 -10.80
C LEU A 107 -10.97 -3.44 -10.72
N LEU A 108 -11.93 -3.40 -9.80
CA LEU A 108 -12.80 -2.23 -9.59
C LEU A 108 -11.96 -0.99 -9.30
N HIS A 109 -11.00 -1.07 -8.38
CA HIS A 109 -10.12 0.05 -8.07
C HIS A 109 -9.24 0.42 -9.25
N TYR A 110 -8.61 -0.55 -9.93
CA TYR A 110 -7.75 -0.29 -11.08
C TYR A 110 -8.48 0.51 -12.15
N PHE A 111 -9.65 0.04 -12.60
CA PHE A 111 -10.41 0.71 -13.64
C PHE A 111 -10.99 2.05 -13.14
N ALA A 112 -11.44 2.15 -11.89
CA ALA A 112 -11.99 3.39 -11.35
C ALA A 112 -10.92 4.49 -11.26
N PHE A 113 -9.71 4.16 -10.79
CA PHE A 113 -8.59 5.08 -10.78
C PHE A 113 -8.20 5.47 -12.20
N ARG A 114 -8.11 4.51 -13.13
CA ARG A 114 -7.82 4.84 -14.52
C ARG A 114 -8.86 5.77 -15.13
N ALA A 115 -10.15 5.53 -14.90
CA ALA A 115 -11.23 6.42 -15.31
C ALA A 115 -11.02 7.84 -14.77
N ALA A 116 -10.64 7.99 -13.49
CA ALA A 116 -10.36 9.28 -12.88
C ALA A 116 -9.14 9.98 -13.51
N PHE A 117 -8.08 9.25 -13.83
CA PHE A 117 -6.90 9.80 -14.50
C PHE A 117 -7.20 10.26 -15.93
N VAL A 118 -7.94 9.45 -16.70
CA VAL A 118 -8.41 9.79 -18.05
C VAL A 118 -9.32 11.02 -17.99
N TYR A 119 -10.24 11.09 -17.02
CA TYR A 119 -11.24 12.16 -16.93
C TYR A 119 -10.65 13.50 -16.44
N LEU A 120 -9.83 13.47 -15.39
CA LEU A 120 -9.29 14.67 -14.76
C LEU A 120 -7.98 15.15 -15.39
N GLY A 121 -7.26 14.24 -16.05
CA GLY A 121 -5.88 14.39 -16.50
C GLY A 121 -4.89 14.06 -15.37
N ALA A 122 -3.79 13.38 -15.73
CA ALA A 122 -2.80 12.84 -14.78
C ALA A 122 -2.29 13.87 -13.76
N ALA A 123 -2.00 15.11 -14.18
CA ALA A 123 -1.48 16.14 -13.29
C ALA A 123 -2.47 16.56 -12.19
N ARG A 124 -3.79 16.58 -12.49
CA ARG A 124 -4.83 16.90 -11.50
C ARG A 124 -5.16 15.68 -10.65
N ALA A 125 -5.30 14.51 -11.27
CA ALA A 125 -5.56 13.27 -10.55
C ALA A 125 -4.46 12.99 -9.50
N THR A 126 -3.19 13.14 -9.88
CA THR A 126 -2.05 13.03 -8.96
C THR A 126 -2.13 14.02 -7.79
N ALA A 127 -2.58 15.26 -8.04
CA ALA A 127 -2.74 16.24 -6.97
C ALA A 127 -3.85 15.84 -6.00
N TRP A 128 -4.96 15.29 -6.49
CA TRP A 128 -6.04 14.79 -5.63
C TRP A 128 -5.65 13.56 -4.81
N VAL A 129 -4.82 12.67 -5.36
CA VAL A 129 -4.20 11.58 -4.59
C VAL A 129 -3.34 12.13 -3.45
N ILE A 130 -2.47 13.11 -3.75
CA ILE A 130 -1.64 13.78 -2.74
C ILE A 130 -2.52 14.39 -1.64
N TYR A 131 -3.58 15.11 -2.01
CA TYR A 131 -4.49 15.71 -1.03
C TYR A 131 -5.21 14.65 -0.19
N GLY A 132 -5.70 13.57 -0.79
CA GLY A 132 -6.39 12.51 -0.06
C GLY A 132 -5.50 11.85 1.00
N VAL A 133 -4.25 11.53 0.65
CA VAL A 133 -3.29 10.97 1.61
C VAL A 133 -2.85 12.03 2.64
N ALA A 134 -2.64 13.28 2.23
CA ALA A 134 -2.24 14.34 3.15
C ALA A 134 -3.31 14.67 4.18
N VAL A 135 -4.60 14.57 3.84
CA VAL A 135 -5.71 14.71 4.80
C VAL A 135 -5.62 13.61 5.87
N SER A 136 -5.39 12.36 5.47
CA SER A 136 -5.19 11.24 6.41
C SER A 136 -3.97 11.47 7.31
N ALA A 137 -2.85 11.94 6.74
CA ALA A 137 -1.64 12.29 7.50
C ALA A 137 -1.88 13.44 8.50
N LEU A 138 -2.61 14.50 8.09
CA LEU A 138 -2.98 15.60 8.97
C LEU A 138 -3.86 15.12 10.14
N VAL A 139 -4.84 14.26 9.87
CA VAL A 139 -5.63 13.62 10.92
C VAL A 139 -4.71 12.82 11.85
N GLY A 140 -3.69 12.13 11.33
CA GLY A 140 -2.68 11.45 12.15
C GLY A 140 -1.92 12.40 13.08
N VAL A 141 -1.48 13.57 12.60
CA VAL A 141 -0.82 14.58 13.45
C VAL A 141 -1.77 15.11 14.52
N LEU A 142 -3.03 15.36 14.18
CA LEU A 142 -4.05 15.79 15.14
C LEU A 142 -4.34 14.70 16.20
N GLN A 143 -4.39 13.42 15.78
CA GLN A 143 -4.52 12.30 16.70
C GLN A 143 -3.37 12.28 17.71
N TRP A 144 -2.13 12.51 17.27
CA TRP A 144 -0.98 12.58 18.18
C TRP A 144 -1.14 13.68 19.22
N ILE A 145 -1.48 14.89 18.79
CA ILE A 145 -1.68 16.04 19.70
C ILE A 145 -2.76 15.72 20.74
N LEU A 146 -3.89 15.14 20.31
CA LEU A 146 -4.97 14.76 21.22
C LEU A 146 -4.55 13.63 22.18
N ASN A 147 -3.79 12.65 21.71
CA ASN A 147 -3.29 11.57 22.56
C ASN A 147 -2.36 12.12 23.67
N GLN A 148 -1.45 13.05 23.32
CA GLN A 148 -0.57 13.70 24.30
C GLN A 148 -1.34 14.57 25.30
N ALA A 149 -2.52 15.08 24.92
CA ALA A 149 -3.43 15.79 25.81
C ALA A 149 -4.34 14.88 26.65
N GLY A 150 -4.17 13.55 26.60
CA GLY A 150 -5.02 12.58 27.30
C GLY A 150 -6.40 12.37 26.66
N LEU A 151 -6.62 12.87 25.44
CA LEU A 151 -7.89 12.85 24.71
C LEU A 151 -7.95 11.76 23.63
N ALA A 152 -7.25 10.63 23.85
CA ALA A 152 -7.18 9.53 22.88
C ALA A 152 -8.54 8.90 22.57
N GLU A 153 -9.44 8.81 23.55
CA GLU A 153 -10.80 8.30 23.35
C GLU A 153 -11.65 9.23 22.48
N LEU A 154 -11.53 10.56 22.66
CA LEU A 154 -12.21 11.54 21.82
C LEU A 154 -11.69 11.47 20.39
N SER A 155 -10.37 11.42 20.23
CA SER A 155 -9.68 11.22 18.95
C SER A 155 -10.18 9.96 18.24
N HIS A 156 -10.31 8.85 18.96
CA HIS A 156 -10.85 7.60 18.43
C HIS A 156 -12.32 7.74 18.03
N ARG A 157 -13.18 8.30 18.88
CA ARG A 157 -14.62 8.51 18.58
C ARG A 157 -14.82 9.36 17.32
N VAL A 158 -14.12 10.48 17.20
CA VAL A 158 -14.22 11.37 16.03
C VAL A 158 -13.74 10.65 14.77
N THR A 159 -12.60 9.96 14.83
CA THR A 159 -12.08 9.25 13.66
C THR A 159 -12.88 8.01 13.29
N SER A 160 -13.55 7.36 14.25
CA SER A 160 -14.40 6.19 14.02
C SER A 160 -15.60 6.44 13.11
N VAL A 161 -16.04 7.70 13.00
CA VAL A 161 -17.10 8.12 12.05
C VAL A 161 -16.70 7.84 10.61
N PHE A 162 -15.43 8.04 10.28
CA PHE A 162 -14.90 7.91 8.92
C PHE A 162 -14.11 6.63 8.74
N SER A 163 -13.41 6.18 9.80
CA SER A 163 -12.50 5.04 9.73
C SER A 163 -12.48 4.16 10.96
N VAL A 164 -12.63 2.85 10.74
CA VAL A 164 -12.60 1.85 11.81
C VAL A 164 -11.17 1.39 12.11
N SER A 165 -10.93 1.06 13.37
CA SER A 165 -9.70 0.44 13.88
C SER A 165 -10.07 -0.71 14.82
N ALA A 166 -9.19 -1.70 14.93
CA ALA A 166 -9.34 -2.79 15.87
C ALA A 166 -9.28 -2.32 17.33
N ILE A 167 -8.44 -1.30 17.60
CA ILE A 167 -8.18 -0.80 18.97
C ILE A 167 -8.02 0.73 19.01
N VAL A 168 -8.03 1.28 20.22
CA VAL A 168 -7.63 2.66 20.51
C VAL A 168 -6.10 2.73 20.60
N TRP A 169 -5.47 3.34 19.58
CA TRP A 169 -4.03 3.52 19.55
C TRP A 169 -3.63 4.75 20.38
N ARG A 170 -2.94 4.54 21.50
CA ARG A 170 -2.50 5.62 22.41
C ARG A 170 -1.11 6.15 22.05
N ASP A 171 -0.17 5.24 21.79
CA ASP A 171 1.23 5.61 21.56
C ASP A 171 1.60 5.75 20.08
N ARG A 172 0.63 5.60 19.17
CA ARG A 172 0.83 5.59 17.72
C ARG A 172 -0.37 6.21 17.02
N VAL A 173 -0.15 6.77 15.84
CA VAL A 173 -1.23 7.36 15.04
C VAL A 173 -1.49 6.60 13.74
N ARG A 174 -2.75 6.58 13.33
CA ARG A 174 -3.21 5.87 12.12
C ARG A 174 -3.88 6.77 11.09
N GLY A 175 -4.13 8.04 11.43
CA GLY A 175 -4.94 8.92 10.59
C GLY A 175 -6.31 8.32 10.31
N LEU A 176 -6.64 8.20 9.03
CA LEU A 176 -7.85 7.56 8.53
C LEU A 176 -7.60 6.13 7.99
N ALA A 177 -6.43 5.56 8.30
CA ALA A 177 -6.11 4.18 7.99
C ALA A 177 -6.57 3.22 9.10
N PHE A 178 -6.68 1.93 8.78
CA PHE A 178 -7.05 0.88 9.75
C PHE A 178 -6.01 0.76 10.88
N GLU A 179 -4.73 0.79 10.51
CA GLU A 179 -3.59 0.66 11.42
C GLU A 179 -2.49 1.70 11.11
N PRO A 180 -1.62 2.03 12.08
CA PRO A 180 -0.50 2.95 11.87
C PRO A 180 0.44 2.57 10.71
N SER A 181 0.68 1.29 10.50
CA SER A 181 1.52 0.78 9.39
C SER A 181 0.93 1.08 8.02
N TRP A 182 -0.40 1.11 7.90
CA TRP A 182 -1.09 1.38 6.64
C TRP A 182 -1.01 2.86 6.28
N LEU A 183 -1.15 3.77 7.26
CA LEU A 183 -0.90 5.19 7.03
C LEU A 183 0.56 5.42 6.60
N ALA A 184 1.51 4.77 7.27
CA ALA A 184 2.92 4.87 6.93
C ALA A 184 3.20 4.41 5.48
N SER A 185 2.56 3.32 5.04
CA SER A 185 2.61 2.85 3.65
C SER A 185 2.05 3.91 2.69
N GLN A 186 0.87 4.48 2.94
CA GLN A 186 0.31 5.51 2.06
C GLN A 186 1.22 6.74 1.94
N ILE A 187 1.84 7.17 3.04
CA ILE A 187 2.77 8.30 3.03
C ILE A 187 4.01 7.99 2.19
N THR A 188 4.57 6.79 2.36
CA THR A 188 5.87 6.41 1.77
C THR A 188 5.77 5.88 0.35
N VAL A 189 4.62 5.32 -0.04
CA VAL A 189 4.34 4.89 -1.42
C VAL A 189 3.81 6.05 -2.26
N PHE A 190 2.92 6.88 -1.71
CA PHE A 190 2.23 7.92 -2.49
C PHE A 190 2.67 9.33 -2.13
N LEU A 191 2.47 9.78 -0.90
CA LEU A 191 2.59 11.21 -0.56
C LEU A 191 4.00 11.75 -0.84
N ILE A 192 5.03 11.14 -0.24
CA ILE A 192 6.40 11.63 -0.33
C ILE A 192 6.97 11.45 -1.75
N PRO A 193 6.88 10.26 -2.39
CA PRO A 193 7.37 10.10 -3.77
C PRO A 193 6.69 11.02 -4.78
N LEU A 194 5.37 11.21 -4.69
CA LEU A 194 4.63 12.07 -5.62
C LEU A 194 4.98 13.55 -5.40
N LEU A 195 5.13 14.01 -4.15
CA LEU A 195 5.60 15.36 -3.86
C LEU A 195 7.02 15.60 -4.38
N ALA A 196 7.93 14.65 -4.13
CA ALA A 196 9.30 14.70 -4.63
C ALA A 196 9.34 14.74 -6.16
N TYR A 197 8.59 13.87 -6.84
CA TYR A 197 8.48 13.82 -8.30
C TYR A 197 7.95 15.16 -8.86
N ARG A 198 6.89 15.71 -8.29
CA ARG A 198 6.32 16.98 -8.77
C ARG A 198 7.27 18.17 -8.56
N TYR A 199 7.97 18.20 -7.44
CA TYR A 199 8.89 19.27 -7.10
C TYR A 199 10.19 19.21 -7.92
N LEU A 200 10.76 18.02 -8.10
CA LEU A 200 12.09 17.83 -8.70
C LEU A 200 12.08 17.55 -10.21
N VAL A 201 11.00 16.95 -10.72
CA VAL A 201 10.94 16.47 -12.11
C VAL A 201 9.96 17.31 -12.94
N VAL A 202 8.73 17.46 -12.46
CA VAL A 202 7.70 18.20 -13.20
C VAL A 202 7.87 19.72 -13.04
N MET A 203 8.56 20.17 -11.98
CA MET A 203 8.72 21.58 -11.63
C MET A 203 7.38 22.32 -11.50
N LYS A 204 6.34 21.62 -11.05
CA LYS A 204 5.00 22.20 -10.81
C LYS A 204 4.59 21.94 -9.36
N PRO A 205 4.71 22.95 -8.48
CA PRO A 205 4.33 22.78 -7.08
C PRO A 205 2.84 22.39 -6.99
N VAL A 206 2.51 21.68 -5.93
CA VAL A 206 1.11 21.46 -5.55
C VAL A 206 0.60 22.78 -4.97
N THR A 207 -0.51 23.30 -5.51
CA THR A 207 -1.05 24.61 -5.15
C THR A 207 -2.52 24.46 -4.79
N VAL A 208 -2.92 24.98 -3.62
CA VAL A 208 -4.32 24.93 -3.14
C VAL A 208 -5.03 26.26 -3.38
N PHE A 209 -4.33 27.38 -3.17
CA PHE A 209 -4.93 28.72 -3.22
C PHE A 209 -4.20 29.63 -4.22
N ALA A 210 -4.96 30.51 -4.86
CA ALA A 210 -4.45 31.68 -5.56
C ALA A 210 -4.73 32.89 -4.65
N LEU A 211 -3.76 33.29 -3.84
CA LEU A 211 -3.88 34.48 -2.99
C LEU A 211 -3.45 35.69 -3.83
N GLY A 212 -4.37 36.60 -4.14
CA GLY A 212 -4.08 37.78 -4.97
C GLY A 212 -3.51 37.45 -6.36
N GLY A 213 -3.95 36.36 -6.99
CA GLY A 213 -3.44 35.91 -8.29
C GLY A 213 -2.13 35.10 -8.24
N ARG A 214 -1.43 35.04 -7.10
CA ARG A 214 -0.22 34.21 -6.93
C ARG A 214 -0.60 32.85 -6.36
N ARG A 215 -0.18 31.78 -7.05
CA ARG A 215 -0.38 30.40 -6.59
C ARG A 215 0.67 30.05 -5.54
N VAL A 216 0.24 29.82 -4.31
CA VAL A 216 1.13 29.41 -3.21
C VAL A 216 1.38 27.91 -3.28
N GLY A 217 2.65 27.52 -3.37
CA GLY A 217 3.05 26.11 -3.33
C GLY A 217 2.95 25.57 -1.92
N VAL A 218 2.03 24.63 -1.67
CA VAL A 218 1.85 23.99 -0.35
C VAL A 218 2.65 22.69 -0.22
N GLY A 219 3.36 22.27 -1.26
CA GLY A 219 4.02 20.96 -1.32
C GLY A 219 4.99 20.70 -0.17
N ALA A 220 5.75 21.71 0.27
CA ALA A 220 6.66 21.58 1.42
C ALA A 220 5.91 21.37 2.75
N VAL A 221 4.79 22.07 2.94
CA VAL A 221 3.93 21.90 4.12
C VAL A 221 3.33 20.49 4.14
N LEU A 222 2.83 20.00 3.00
CA LEU A 222 2.29 18.65 2.89
C LEU A 222 3.37 17.57 3.12
N ALA A 223 4.59 17.80 2.64
CA ALA A 223 5.73 16.91 2.92
C ALA A 223 6.07 16.90 4.42
N GLY A 224 6.10 18.07 5.06
CA GLY A 224 6.32 18.19 6.51
C GLY A 224 5.25 17.44 7.32
N ILE A 225 3.97 17.64 6.99
CA ILE A 225 2.86 16.89 7.60
C ILE A 225 3.04 15.38 7.40
N GLY A 226 3.40 14.95 6.19
CA GLY A 226 3.66 13.55 5.88
C GLY A 226 4.79 12.95 6.72
N VAL A 227 5.93 13.64 6.83
CA VAL A 227 7.09 13.18 7.63
C VAL A 227 6.75 13.14 9.12
N LEU A 228 6.08 14.17 9.65
CA LEU A 228 5.65 14.20 11.05
C LEU A 228 4.67 13.06 11.36
N ALA A 229 3.63 12.90 10.53
CA ALA A 229 2.68 11.80 10.68
C ALA A 229 3.39 10.44 10.61
N LEU A 230 4.33 10.25 9.67
CA LEU A 230 5.11 9.03 9.54
C LEU A 230 5.93 8.74 10.81
N ALA A 231 6.61 9.73 11.38
CA ALA A 231 7.35 9.58 12.63
C ALA A 231 6.41 9.10 13.77
N MET A 232 5.23 9.71 13.88
CA MET A 232 4.22 9.40 14.88
C MET A 232 3.53 8.04 14.66
N THR A 233 3.65 7.43 13.47
CA THR A 233 3.16 6.05 13.26
C THR A 233 4.04 5.01 13.93
N PHE A 234 5.30 5.34 14.24
CA PHE A 234 6.34 4.41 14.70
C PHE A 234 6.43 3.14 13.83
N SER A 235 6.12 3.25 12.54
CA SER A 235 6.18 2.13 11.59
C SER A 235 7.61 1.88 11.14
N ARG A 236 8.21 0.76 11.60
CA ARG A 236 9.57 0.33 11.20
C ARG A 236 9.70 0.22 9.67
N GLY A 237 8.74 -0.44 9.02
CA GLY A 237 8.68 -0.54 7.56
C GLY A 237 8.52 0.83 6.89
N GLY A 238 7.67 1.70 7.43
CA GLY A 238 7.52 3.07 6.93
C GLY A 238 8.82 3.88 6.97
N LEU A 239 9.61 3.76 8.04
CA LEU A 239 10.90 4.43 8.14
C LEU A 239 11.92 3.86 7.16
N ALA A 240 11.98 2.54 7.00
CA ALA A 240 12.83 1.90 6.00
C ALA A 240 12.46 2.34 4.57
N ALA A 241 11.16 2.44 4.27
CA ALA A 241 10.64 2.94 3.00
C ALA A 241 11.01 4.42 2.76
N LEU A 242 10.94 5.27 3.78
CA LEU A 242 11.37 6.66 3.71
C LEU A 242 12.87 6.76 3.41
N LEU A 243 13.70 5.98 4.09
CA LEU A 243 15.15 5.94 3.84
C LEU A 243 15.46 5.54 2.41
N GLY A 244 14.83 4.48 1.91
CA GLY A 244 14.99 4.04 0.52
C GLY A 244 14.54 5.11 -0.47
N THR A 245 13.39 5.75 -0.23
CA THR A 245 12.88 6.84 -1.08
C THR A 245 13.84 8.04 -1.08
N ALA A 246 14.34 8.44 0.10
CA ALA A 246 15.31 9.51 0.25
C ALA A 246 16.61 9.20 -0.51
N MET A 247 17.14 7.98 -0.38
CA MET A 247 18.31 7.52 -1.14
C MET A 247 18.08 7.64 -2.65
N MET A 248 16.93 7.19 -3.15
CA MET A 248 16.60 7.29 -4.58
C MET A 248 16.50 8.75 -5.05
N VAL A 249 15.95 9.65 -4.23
CA VAL A 249 15.92 11.08 -4.51
C VAL A 249 17.33 11.67 -4.51
N LEU A 250 18.19 11.30 -3.56
CA LEU A 250 19.58 11.75 -3.50
C LEU A 250 20.36 11.31 -4.75
N LEU A 251 20.25 10.04 -5.15
CA LEU A 251 20.87 9.52 -6.37
C LEU A 251 20.36 10.23 -7.64
N TYR A 252 19.08 10.63 -7.68
CA TYR A 252 18.57 11.45 -8.77
C TYR A 252 19.16 12.87 -8.78
N LEU A 253 19.37 13.47 -7.59
CA LEU A 253 19.98 14.79 -7.45
C LEU A 253 21.46 14.79 -7.83
N THR A 254 22.23 13.74 -7.52
CA THR A 254 23.66 13.66 -7.88
C THR A 254 23.88 13.62 -9.39
N LYS A 255 22.93 13.06 -10.16
CA LYS A 255 23.00 12.96 -11.62
C LYS A 255 22.55 14.23 -12.37
N ASN A 256 22.06 15.28 -11.70
CA ASN A 256 21.38 16.42 -12.36
C ASN A 256 22.01 17.81 -12.13
N VAL A 257 21.68 18.72 -13.06
CA VAL A 257 22.39 19.93 -13.57
C VAL A 257 22.67 21.08 -12.58
N ASN A 258 22.60 20.92 -11.26
CA ASN A 258 22.99 22.01 -10.33
C ASN A 258 23.59 21.48 -9.03
N ARG A 259 24.92 21.24 -9.04
CA ARG A 259 25.67 20.64 -7.94
C ARG A 259 25.45 21.35 -6.60
N VAL A 260 25.53 22.69 -6.57
CA VAL A 260 25.37 23.48 -5.33
C VAL A 260 23.96 23.36 -4.74
N ARG A 261 22.91 23.59 -5.56
CA ARG A 261 21.51 23.47 -5.11
C ARG A 261 21.16 22.04 -4.69
N ASN A 262 21.76 21.06 -5.35
CA ASN A 262 21.55 19.65 -5.06
C ASN A 262 22.26 19.22 -3.76
N ILE A 263 23.43 19.79 -3.44
CA ILE A 263 24.08 19.60 -2.12
C ILE A 263 23.17 20.14 -1.02
N VAL A 264 22.67 21.38 -1.13
CA VAL A 264 21.75 21.94 -0.11
C VAL A 264 20.51 21.06 0.08
N ARG A 265 19.88 20.65 -1.03
CA ARG A 265 18.71 19.74 -0.98
C ARG A 265 19.06 18.39 -0.35
N ALA A 266 20.22 17.83 -0.69
CA ALA A 266 20.68 16.57 -0.15
C ALA A 266 20.91 16.66 1.36
N THR A 267 21.58 17.72 1.83
CA THR A 267 21.80 17.99 3.25
C THR A 267 20.48 18.14 4.00
N LEU A 268 19.51 18.88 3.44
CA LEU A 268 18.19 19.03 4.07
C LEU A 268 17.43 17.70 4.17
N ILE A 269 17.50 16.86 3.13
CA ILE A 269 16.88 15.53 3.15
C ILE A 269 17.57 14.64 4.20
N ALA A 270 18.90 14.61 4.22
CA ALA A 270 19.68 13.83 5.17
C ALA A 270 19.39 14.27 6.62
N MET A 271 19.34 15.58 6.87
CA MET A 271 18.99 16.14 8.17
C MET A 271 17.57 15.76 8.59
N ALA A 272 16.59 15.88 7.70
CA ALA A 272 15.21 15.49 7.99
C ALA A 272 15.09 13.99 8.33
N VAL A 273 15.82 13.14 7.61
CA VAL A 273 15.92 11.70 7.89
C VAL A 273 16.53 11.43 9.25
N VAL A 274 17.67 12.06 9.57
CA VAL A 274 18.37 11.88 10.85
C VAL A 274 17.51 12.34 12.03
N VAL A 275 16.89 13.51 11.93
CA VAL A 275 15.98 14.03 12.96
C VAL A 275 14.80 13.08 13.17
N THR A 276 14.23 12.56 12.09
CA THR A 276 13.13 11.58 12.17
C THR A 276 13.61 10.28 12.83
N ALA A 277 14.76 9.76 12.44
CA ALA A 277 15.32 8.53 13.00
C ALA A 277 15.62 8.67 14.50
N TYR A 278 16.24 9.79 14.90
CA TYR A 278 16.53 10.10 16.30
C TYR A 278 15.26 10.28 17.14
N GLY A 279 14.25 10.98 16.60
CA GLY A 279 12.98 11.14 17.30
C GLY A 279 12.26 9.81 17.54
N VAL A 280 12.39 8.87 16.61
CA VAL A 280 11.75 7.55 16.70
C VAL A 280 12.57 6.55 17.53
N SER A 281 13.90 6.64 17.57
CA SER A 281 14.74 5.69 18.32
C SER A 281 14.46 5.67 19.82
N ASN A 282 13.93 6.75 20.38
CA ASN A 282 13.56 6.84 21.79
C ASN A 282 12.24 6.12 22.15
N ASN A 283 11.51 5.60 21.16
CA ASN A 283 10.27 4.86 21.40
C ASN A 283 10.57 3.40 21.80
N ALA A 284 9.97 2.92 22.88
CA ALA A 284 10.18 1.56 23.40
C ALA A 284 9.91 0.45 22.38
N TYR A 285 8.95 0.63 21.47
CA TYR A 285 8.66 -0.33 20.40
C TYR A 285 9.79 -0.43 19.38
N VAL A 286 10.44 0.69 19.06
CA VAL A 286 11.57 0.72 18.12
C VAL A 286 12.86 0.30 18.81
N ALA A 287 13.08 0.75 20.04
CA ALA A 287 14.23 0.37 20.86
C ALA A 287 14.27 -1.14 21.12
N SER A 288 13.12 -1.78 21.45
CA SER A 288 13.06 -3.24 21.63
C SER A 288 13.42 -4.02 20.37
N ALA A 289 13.00 -3.54 19.20
CA ALA A 289 13.38 -4.15 17.93
C ALA A 289 14.89 -4.05 17.64
N LEU A 290 15.51 -2.91 17.94
CA LEU A 290 16.94 -2.70 17.76
C LEU A 290 17.77 -3.50 18.78
N GLY A 291 17.33 -3.55 20.03
CA GLY A 291 17.96 -4.33 21.09
C GLY A 291 17.93 -5.84 20.81
N GLY A 292 16.81 -6.36 20.28
CA GLY A 292 16.70 -7.76 19.87
C GLY A 292 17.69 -8.16 18.78
N LEU A 293 17.98 -7.26 17.84
CA LEU A 293 18.99 -7.48 16.80
C LEU A 293 20.42 -7.48 17.35
N GLN A 294 20.71 -6.67 18.36
CA GLN A 294 22.05 -6.57 18.96
C GLN A 294 22.40 -7.77 19.85
N GLN A 295 21.39 -8.41 20.45
CA GLN A 295 21.58 -9.56 21.35
C GLN A 295 21.64 -10.92 20.63
N ALA A 296 21.47 -10.92 19.32
CA ALA A 296 21.35 -12.16 18.56
C ALA A 296 22.68 -12.66 18.01
N GLY A 297 23.08 -13.86 18.44
CA GLY A 297 24.27 -14.56 17.91
C GLY A 297 24.03 -15.25 16.56
N ASP A 298 22.78 -15.52 16.18
CA ASP A 298 22.40 -15.94 14.83
C ASP A 298 21.14 -15.20 14.31
N VAL A 299 20.93 -15.27 13.00
CA VAL A 299 19.84 -14.60 12.26
C VAL A 299 18.44 -15.08 12.69
N GLN A 300 18.26 -16.38 12.91
CA GLN A 300 16.99 -16.98 13.35
C GLN A 300 16.61 -16.54 14.77
N THR A 301 17.59 -16.50 15.68
CA THR A 301 17.43 -15.99 17.04
C THR A 301 17.12 -14.49 17.04
N ALA A 302 17.79 -13.71 16.17
CA ALA A 302 17.55 -12.28 15.99
C ALA A 302 16.10 -11.96 15.61
N PHE A 303 15.52 -12.83 14.78
CA PHE A 303 14.18 -12.65 14.28
C PHE A 303 13.10 -13.15 15.24
N ALA A 304 13.38 -14.22 15.98
CA ALA A 304 12.51 -14.67 17.07
C ALA A 304 12.40 -13.59 18.18
N THR A 305 13.50 -12.94 18.54
CA THR A 305 13.56 -11.94 19.62
C THR A 305 13.07 -10.54 19.21
N ALA A 306 13.11 -10.18 17.92
CA ALA A 306 12.67 -8.87 17.42
C ALA A 306 11.13 -8.69 17.25
N ASN A 307 10.32 -9.51 17.94
CA ASN A 307 8.86 -9.60 17.78
C ASN A 307 8.44 -9.86 16.32
N ALA A 308 9.24 -10.63 15.57
CA ALA A 308 8.99 -10.98 14.18
C ALA A 308 8.85 -12.50 13.95
N GLY A 309 9.17 -13.33 14.94
CA GLY A 309 9.14 -14.80 14.87
C GLY A 309 7.88 -15.38 14.20
N PRO A 310 6.66 -15.03 14.65
CA PRO A 310 5.43 -15.53 14.02
C PRO A 310 5.32 -15.19 12.54
N ARG A 311 5.76 -14.00 12.11
CA ARG A 311 5.76 -13.62 10.69
C ARG A 311 6.74 -14.46 9.88
N PHE A 312 7.93 -14.73 10.43
CA PHE A 312 8.90 -15.60 9.77
C PHE A 312 8.42 -17.04 9.68
N ALA A 313 7.75 -17.55 10.71
CA ALA A 313 7.10 -18.86 10.63
C ALA A 313 6.07 -18.90 9.48
N ALA A 314 5.28 -17.82 9.32
CA ALA A 314 4.34 -17.71 8.21
C ALA A 314 5.04 -17.55 6.85
N TRP A 315 6.22 -16.93 6.78
CA TRP A 315 7.04 -16.85 5.57
C TRP A 315 7.63 -18.20 5.17
N GLU A 316 8.17 -18.94 6.14
CA GLU A 316 8.70 -20.29 5.93
C GLU A 316 7.62 -21.23 5.44
N ALA A 317 6.46 -21.26 6.10
CA ALA A 317 5.32 -22.05 5.63
C ALA A 317 4.84 -21.64 4.23
N ALA A 318 4.90 -20.35 3.88
CA ALA A 318 4.61 -19.88 2.52
C ALA A 318 5.62 -20.43 1.51
N ALA A 319 6.91 -20.36 1.85
CA ALA A 319 8.00 -20.86 1.02
C ALA A 319 7.92 -22.38 0.83
N ASP A 320 7.56 -23.12 1.88
CA ASP A 320 7.33 -24.56 1.83
C ASP A 320 6.10 -24.91 0.98
N THR A 321 5.02 -24.16 1.13
CA THR A 321 3.83 -24.33 0.27
C THR A 321 4.19 -24.10 -1.21
N PHE A 322 5.01 -23.08 -1.49
CA PHE A 322 5.51 -22.82 -2.83
C PHE A 322 6.44 -23.93 -3.34
N SER A 323 7.35 -24.45 -2.51
CA SER A 323 8.28 -25.51 -2.93
C SER A 323 7.54 -26.81 -3.30
N GLN A 324 6.43 -27.08 -2.63
CA GLN A 324 5.53 -28.21 -2.93
C GLN A 324 4.64 -27.95 -4.15
N HIS A 325 4.28 -26.69 -4.42
CA HIS A 325 3.36 -26.30 -5.51
C HIS A 325 3.93 -25.16 -6.38
N PRO A 326 5.09 -25.35 -7.03
CA PRO A 326 5.87 -24.23 -7.59
C PRO A 326 5.21 -23.54 -8.78
N TYR A 327 4.52 -24.28 -9.66
CA TYR A 327 4.05 -23.71 -10.92
C TYR A 327 2.77 -22.90 -10.80
N PHE A 328 1.76 -23.47 -10.15
CA PHE A 328 0.40 -22.92 -10.06
C PHE A 328 -0.01 -22.52 -8.65
N GLY A 329 0.78 -22.85 -7.63
CA GLY A 329 0.43 -22.62 -6.24
C GLY A 329 -0.77 -23.45 -5.80
N VAL A 330 -1.36 -23.05 -4.68
CA VAL A 330 -2.42 -23.80 -4.00
C VAL A 330 -3.81 -23.20 -4.12
N GLY A 331 -3.96 -22.08 -4.81
CA GLY A 331 -5.18 -21.27 -4.85
C GLY A 331 -5.13 -20.07 -3.90
N LEU A 332 -5.76 -18.97 -4.31
CA LEU A 332 -5.80 -17.73 -3.53
C LEU A 332 -6.59 -17.91 -2.24
N GLY A 333 -6.07 -17.33 -1.16
CA GLY A 333 -6.67 -17.37 0.17
C GLY A 333 -6.63 -18.74 0.85
N LEU A 334 -5.84 -19.70 0.37
CA LEU A 334 -5.73 -21.03 0.99
C LEU A 334 -4.45 -21.24 1.79
N GLN A 335 -3.50 -20.31 1.71
CA GLN A 335 -2.20 -20.42 2.37
C GLN A 335 -2.31 -20.64 3.90
N HIS A 336 -3.25 -19.97 4.58
CA HIS A 336 -3.41 -20.13 6.04
C HIS A 336 -3.82 -21.55 6.45
N ARG A 337 -4.44 -22.32 5.54
CA ARG A 337 -4.79 -23.73 5.78
C ARG A 337 -3.58 -24.63 5.66
N TYR A 338 -2.69 -24.37 4.71
CA TYR A 338 -1.39 -25.05 4.62
C TYR A 338 -0.52 -24.74 5.84
N PHE A 339 -0.51 -23.48 6.29
CA PHE A 339 0.15 -23.13 7.55
C PHE A 339 -0.42 -23.93 8.73
N ALA A 340 -1.75 -24.07 8.83
CA ALA A 340 -2.38 -24.82 9.91
C ALA A 340 -2.11 -26.33 9.83
N ALA A 341 -2.03 -26.89 8.62
CA ALA A 341 -1.76 -28.30 8.41
C ALA A 341 -0.30 -28.70 8.70
N SER A 342 0.65 -27.80 8.43
CA SER A 342 2.08 -28.06 8.63
C SER A 342 2.85 -26.80 9.06
N PRO A 343 2.65 -26.31 10.30
CA PRO A 343 3.40 -25.17 10.82
C PRO A 343 4.88 -25.55 11.06
N PRO A 344 5.83 -24.61 10.92
CA PRO A 344 7.23 -24.87 11.24
C PRO A 344 7.41 -25.32 12.68
N ARG A 345 8.12 -26.44 12.91
CA ARG A 345 8.22 -27.08 14.24
C ARG A 345 8.77 -26.15 15.32
N TRP A 346 9.75 -25.33 14.99
CA TRP A 346 10.37 -24.38 15.92
C TRP A 346 9.40 -23.27 16.36
N ALA A 347 8.37 -22.99 15.56
CA ALA A 347 7.46 -21.87 15.78
C ALA A 347 6.20 -22.25 16.58
N VAL A 348 5.93 -23.55 16.76
CA VAL A 348 4.72 -24.05 17.45
C VAL A 348 4.66 -23.62 18.93
N SER A 349 5.80 -23.33 19.54
CA SER A 349 5.88 -22.80 20.91
C SER A 349 5.59 -21.31 21.01
N LEU A 350 5.53 -20.57 19.89
CA LEU A 350 5.27 -19.13 19.90
C LEU A 350 3.79 -18.83 20.21
N PRO A 351 3.47 -17.95 21.16
CA PRO A 351 2.09 -17.67 21.56
C PRO A 351 1.17 -17.25 20.40
N GLU A 352 1.65 -16.41 19.47
CA GLU A 352 0.86 -15.96 18.31
C GLU A 352 0.60 -17.10 17.32
N VAL A 353 1.57 -18.01 17.13
CA VAL A 353 1.39 -19.20 16.28
C VAL A 353 0.40 -20.16 16.92
N GLN A 354 0.48 -20.36 18.25
CA GLN A 354 -0.52 -21.15 18.98
C GLN A 354 -1.93 -20.57 18.82
N ALA A 355 -2.07 -19.24 18.87
CA ALA A 355 -3.34 -18.57 18.60
C ALA A 355 -3.83 -18.81 17.16
N TRP A 356 -2.94 -18.79 16.17
CA TRP A 356 -3.29 -19.10 14.78
C TRP A 356 -3.73 -20.56 14.59
N LEU A 357 -3.13 -21.49 15.31
CA LEU A 357 -3.48 -22.92 15.26
C LEU A 357 -4.76 -23.24 16.07
N ASN A 358 -5.06 -22.45 17.11
CA ASN A 358 -6.21 -22.66 17.96
C ASN A 358 -7.54 -22.36 17.21
N PRO A 359 -8.46 -23.34 17.06
CA PRO A 359 -9.75 -23.14 16.40
C PRO A 359 -10.67 -22.11 17.09
N ALA A 360 -10.49 -21.89 18.40
CA ALA A 360 -11.30 -20.96 19.20
C ALA A 360 -10.93 -19.49 18.99
N VAL A 361 -9.76 -19.21 18.43
CA VAL A 361 -9.28 -17.83 18.18
C VAL A 361 -9.53 -17.49 16.71
N PRO A 362 -10.09 -16.30 16.38
CA PRO A 362 -10.39 -15.93 14.99
C PRO A 362 -9.15 -15.65 14.13
N ASP A 363 -8.00 -15.32 14.75
CA ASP A 363 -6.77 -14.92 14.05
C ASP A 363 -6.19 -16.03 13.17
N ARG A 364 -5.65 -15.67 12.01
CA ARG A 364 -5.10 -16.63 11.05
C ARG A 364 -3.63 -16.35 10.79
N GLY A 365 -2.87 -17.43 10.55
CA GLY A 365 -1.52 -17.33 10.04
C GLY A 365 -1.52 -16.62 8.70
N ASN A 366 -0.83 -15.48 8.65
CA ASN A 366 -0.72 -14.65 7.47
C ASN A 366 0.75 -14.21 7.32
N PRO A 367 1.40 -14.45 6.17
CA PRO A 367 2.78 -14.06 5.97
C PRO A 367 2.96 -12.54 5.99
N LYS A 368 1.92 -11.76 5.70
CA LYS A 368 2.00 -10.30 5.53
C LYS A 368 3.08 -9.92 4.52
N ASN A 369 3.25 -10.77 3.51
CA ASN A 369 4.22 -10.63 2.43
C ASN A 369 3.53 -11.04 1.12
N LEU A 370 3.18 -10.05 0.31
CA LEU A 370 2.48 -10.23 -0.96
C LEU A 370 3.26 -11.12 -1.94
N LEU A 371 4.59 -11.03 -1.97
CA LEU A 371 5.40 -11.82 -2.90
C LEU A 371 5.37 -13.31 -2.55
N LEU A 372 5.60 -13.65 -1.27
CA LEU A 372 5.51 -15.04 -0.81
C LEU A 372 4.09 -15.59 -0.91
N LYS A 373 3.09 -14.73 -0.68
CA LYS A 373 1.69 -15.12 -0.88
C LYS A 373 1.40 -15.40 -2.35
N LEU A 374 1.81 -14.54 -3.27
CA LEU A 374 1.63 -14.77 -4.71
C LEU A 374 2.33 -16.05 -5.16
N LEU A 375 3.57 -16.29 -4.70
CA LEU A 375 4.29 -17.51 -5.01
C LEU A 375 3.58 -18.76 -4.47
N SER A 376 3.19 -18.77 -3.20
CA SER A 376 2.53 -19.93 -2.58
C SER A 376 1.11 -20.17 -3.11
N GLU A 377 0.31 -19.12 -3.30
CA GLU A 377 -1.09 -19.23 -3.71
C GLU A 377 -1.27 -19.34 -5.22
N SER A 378 -0.37 -18.78 -6.02
CA SER A 378 -0.53 -18.69 -7.49
C SER A 378 0.67 -19.17 -8.30
N GLY A 379 1.72 -19.65 -7.63
CA GLY A 379 2.93 -20.21 -8.24
C GLY A 379 3.78 -19.19 -9.00
N LEU A 380 4.80 -19.70 -9.70
CA LEU A 380 5.65 -18.93 -10.60
C LEU A 380 4.80 -18.20 -11.65
N VAL A 381 3.76 -18.85 -12.19
CA VAL A 381 2.96 -18.27 -13.27
C VAL A 381 2.26 -16.99 -12.80
N GLY A 382 1.59 -17.03 -11.65
CA GLY A 382 0.92 -15.85 -11.10
C GLY A 382 1.90 -14.75 -10.69
N ALA A 383 3.02 -15.11 -10.08
CA ALA A 383 4.07 -14.16 -9.71
C ALA A 383 4.68 -13.46 -10.94
N ILE A 384 4.96 -14.19 -12.02
CA ILE A 384 5.47 -13.64 -13.28
C ILE A 384 4.44 -12.72 -13.92
N LEU A 385 3.16 -13.11 -14.00
CA LEU A 385 2.10 -12.27 -14.55
C LEU A 385 1.92 -10.97 -13.74
N PHE A 386 1.99 -11.06 -12.42
CA PHE A 386 1.95 -9.90 -11.53
C PHE A 386 3.13 -8.95 -11.80
N ALA A 387 4.36 -9.47 -11.84
CA ALA A 387 5.55 -8.68 -12.15
C ALA A 387 5.49 -8.07 -13.55
N ALA A 388 5.06 -8.84 -14.55
CA ALA A 388 4.89 -8.39 -15.92
C ALA A 388 3.87 -7.24 -16.02
N THR A 389 2.79 -7.28 -15.24
CA THR A 389 1.80 -6.20 -15.19
C THR A 389 2.42 -4.88 -14.74
N PHE A 390 3.27 -4.89 -13.71
CA PHE A 390 4.02 -3.71 -13.28
C PHE A 390 5.03 -3.25 -14.34
N MET A 391 5.77 -4.19 -14.95
CA MET A 391 6.74 -3.87 -16.00
C MET A 391 6.06 -3.20 -17.21
N VAL A 392 4.92 -3.71 -17.66
CA VAL A 392 4.14 -3.12 -18.75
C VAL A 392 3.63 -1.73 -18.38
N ALA A 393 3.18 -1.52 -17.13
CA ALA A 393 2.77 -0.20 -16.67
C ALA A 393 3.91 0.82 -16.77
N LEU A 394 5.12 0.43 -16.35
CA LEU A 394 6.33 1.26 -16.41
C LEU A 394 6.75 1.58 -17.85
N ILE A 395 6.76 0.57 -18.72
CA ILE A 395 7.09 0.72 -20.14
C ILE A 395 6.08 1.65 -20.82
N GLN A 396 4.79 1.48 -20.56
CA GLN A 396 3.73 2.28 -21.17
C GLN A 396 3.81 3.76 -20.76
N GLY A 397 3.99 4.06 -19.47
CA GLY A 397 4.05 5.44 -19.00
C GLY A 397 5.41 6.12 -19.19
N ARG A 398 6.47 5.34 -19.43
CA ARG A 398 7.85 5.82 -19.68
C ARG A 398 8.38 6.75 -18.57
N ASN A 399 7.93 6.56 -17.33
CA ASN A 399 8.25 7.42 -16.20
C ASN A 399 9.06 6.69 -15.11
N TRP A 400 10.26 6.27 -15.50
CA TRP A 400 11.19 5.58 -14.64
C TRP A 400 11.58 6.37 -13.39
N THR A 401 11.56 7.71 -13.45
CA THR A 401 11.91 8.54 -12.28
C THR A 401 10.84 8.47 -11.20
N LEU A 402 9.55 8.51 -11.56
CA LEU A 402 8.48 8.32 -10.58
C LEU A 402 8.56 6.92 -9.97
N ALA A 403 8.78 5.91 -10.82
CA ALA A 403 8.96 4.54 -10.38
C ALA A 403 10.12 4.39 -9.39
N LEU A 404 11.27 4.99 -9.71
CA LEU A 404 12.46 5.00 -8.85
C LEU A 404 12.15 5.58 -7.46
N PHE A 405 11.34 6.64 -7.38
CA PHE A 405 10.96 7.23 -6.09
C PHE A 405 9.93 6.39 -5.32
N MET A 406 9.01 5.71 -6.02
CA MET A 406 7.96 4.91 -5.39
C MET A 406 8.42 3.48 -5.03
N LEU A 407 9.39 2.92 -5.76
CA LEU A 407 9.78 1.51 -5.66
C LEU A 407 10.22 1.10 -4.25
N PRO A 408 11.03 1.87 -3.51
CA PRO A 408 11.40 1.48 -2.14
C PRO A 408 10.19 1.35 -1.22
N GLY A 409 9.24 2.28 -1.30
CA GLY A 409 7.98 2.21 -0.56
C GLY A 409 7.14 1.00 -0.96
N LEU A 410 6.99 0.75 -2.28
CA LEU A 410 6.22 -0.39 -2.78
C LEU A 410 6.82 -1.73 -2.37
N LEU A 411 8.15 -1.87 -2.43
CA LEU A 411 8.82 -3.10 -2.02
C LEU A 411 8.57 -3.36 -0.54
N VAL A 412 8.81 -2.37 0.33
CA VAL A 412 8.54 -2.54 1.76
C VAL A 412 7.06 -2.82 2.03
N ASP A 413 6.15 -2.20 1.29
CA ASP A 413 4.72 -2.50 1.37
C ASP A 413 4.41 -3.95 0.99
N PHE A 414 5.02 -4.47 -0.09
CA PHE A 414 4.86 -5.86 -0.51
C PHE A 414 5.46 -6.86 0.50
N PHE A 415 6.44 -6.44 1.31
CA PHE A 415 6.96 -7.24 2.42
C PHE A 415 6.17 -7.08 3.73
N SER A 416 5.22 -6.15 3.81
CA SER A 416 4.48 -5.83 5.04
C SER A 416 2.96 -6.03 4.94
N LEU A 417 2.41 -6.09 3.73
CA LEU A 417 0.99 -6.28 3.42
C LEU A 417 0.85 -7.38 2.35
N ASP A 418 -0.28 -8.08 2.36
CA ASP A 418 -0.49 -9.30 1.56
C ASP A 418 -1.86 -9.33 0.83
N SER A 419 -2.48 -8.17 0.60
CA SER A 419 -3.82 -8.11 0.01
C SER A 419 -3.89 -7.30 -1.28
N LEU A 420 -4.38 -7.93 -2.34
CA LEU A 420 -4.72 -7.27 -3.61
C LEU A 420 -5.93 -6.32 -3.48
N ALA A 421 -6.74 -6.47 -2.42
CA ALA A 421 -7.87 -5.59 -2.15
C ALA A 421 -7.43 -4.19 -1.66
N LEU A 422 -6.16 -4.04 -1.27
CA LEU A 422 -5.60 -2.75 -0.92
C LEU A 422 -5.43 -1.88 -2.17
N ILE A 423 -5.68 -0.59 -2.00
CA ILE A 423 -5.60 0.39 -3.08
C ILE A 423 -4.18 0.59 -3.62
N THR A 424 -3.16 0.11 -2.89
CA THR A 424 -1.75 0.38 -3.20
C THR A 424 -1.38 -0.09 -4.60
N CYS A 425 -1.61 -1.38 -4.89
CA CYS A 425 -1.30 -1.99 -6.18
C CYS A 425 -2.05 -1.33 -7.36
N PRO A 426 -3.39 -1.26 -7.37
CA PRO A 426 -4.12 -0.71 -8.51
C PRO A 426 -3.80 0.76 -8.76
N LEU A 427 -3.62 1.56 -7.70
CA LEU A 427 -3.25 2.98 -7.86
C LEU A 427 -1.81 3.15 -8.37
N ALA A 428 -0.86 2.33 -7.91
CA ALA A 428 0.52 2.37 -8.39
C ALA A 428 0.61 2.03 -9.89
N LEU A 429 -0.12 1.01 -10.36
CA LEU A 429 -0.20 0.67 -11.79
C LEU A 429 -0.73 1.83 -12.64
N VAL A 430 -1.78 2.51 -12.16
CA VAL A 430 -2.35 3.69 -12.84
C VAL A 430 -1.36 4.86 -12.82
N LEU A 431 -0.69 5.13 -11.70
CA LEU A 431 0.33 6.17 -11.61
C LEU A 431 1.48 5.91 -12.58
N PHE A 432 1.99 4.68 -12.66
CA PHE A 432 3.08 4.31 -13.55
C PHE A 432 2.72 4.42 -15.03
N SER A 433 1.48 4.12 -15.40
CA SER A 433 1.03 4.17 -16.79
C SER A 433 0.54 5.54 -17.25
N GLU A 434 -0.20 6.26 -16.41
CA GLU A 434 -0.89 7.50 -16.79
C GLU A 434 -0.07 8.77 -16.46
N VAL A 435 0.83 8.73 -15.48
CA VAL A 435 1.74 9.85 -15.20
C VAL A 435 2.91 9.77 -16.17
N SER A 436 2.66 10.07 -17.44
CA SER A 436 3.75 10.15 -18.42
C SER A 436 4.61 11.38 -18.17
N TYR A 437 5.93 11.22 -18.31
CA TYR A 437 6.83 12.35 -18.44
C TYR A 437 6.50 13.05 -19.75
N ALA A 438 5.83 14.20 -19.67
CA ALA A 438 5.62 15.09 -20.81
C ALA A 438 6.99 15.68 -21.21
N ARG A 439 7.82 14.86 -21.87
CA ARG A 439 9.02 15.35 -22.57
C ARG A 439 8.48 16.32 -23.60
N LYS A 440 8.79 17.61 -23.40
CA LYS A 440 8.42 18.75 -24.24
C LYS A 440 8.17 18.32 -25.70
N ARG A 441 6.90 18.18 -26.11
CA ARG A 441 6.47 18.39 -27.50
C ARG A 441 6.68 19.85 -27.95
N ARG A 442 7.29 20.70 -27.10
CA ARG A 442 7.66 22.09 -27.37
C ARG A 442 9.02 22.29 -28.04
N TYR A 443 9.77 21.23 -28.38
CA TYR A 443 11.04 21.38 -29.12
C TYR A 443 10.95 21.06 -30.62
N ASN A 444 9.78 20.63 -31.13
CA ASN A 444 9.55 20.42 -32.57
C ASN A 444 8.47 21.37 -33.12
N GLN A 445 8.22 22.50 -32.45
CA GLN A 445 7.30 23.57 -32.90
C GLN A 445 7.89 24.98 -32.70
N LEU A 446 9.19 25.05 -32.43
CA LEU A 446 10.03 26.22 -32.69
C LEU A 446 10.92 25.83 -33.88
#